data_AF-A0A7V5V604-F1
#
_entry.id   AF-A0A7V5V604-F1
#
_cell.length_a   1.000
_cell.length_b   1.000
_cell.length_c   1.000
_cell.angle_alpha   90.00
_cell.angle_beta   90.00
_cell.angle_gamma   90.00
#
_symmetry.space_group_name_H-M   'P 1'
#
loop_
_entity.id
_entity.type
_entity.pdbx_description
1 polymer ?
#
loop_
_entity_poly.entity_id
_entity_poly.type
_entity_poly.pdbx_seq_one_letter_code
_entity_poly.pdbx_strand_id
1 'polypeptide(L)'
;MFDVGSYFDLTTFAHTEIFSGTEYVWDGLKNLRAYMDGYTAAPLVHPGLTLGVPLRQPLVLHHGILSCSREYEFILDDPGKGKLKVLQNGQLLRGASVLMAGAVLLGRRIYIGEGVLVESGALIKEPAIIGDQTEVRQGAYLRGYCLVGDRCVVGHTTEVKHSIFFNDAKAGHFAYLGDSILGAHANLGAGTKFANLRFLGGNIQVKSPDGPVDTGLRKFGAILGDRAQTGCNSVTNPGTILGPDSILMPNTTAPSGFHSAKSVIR
;
A
#
# COMPACT_ATOMS: atom_id res chain seq x y z
N MET A 1 19.59 13.70 6.50
CA MET A 1 19.83 12.29 6.13
C MET A 1 18.54 11.51 6.21
N PHE A 2 17.88 11.49 7.36
CA PHE A 2 16.61 10.80 7.55
C PHE A 2 15.39 11.69 7.31
N ASP A 3 15.57 12.91 6.83
CA ASP A 3 14.47 13.81 6.49
C ASP A 3 13.64 13.24 5.33
N VAL A 4 12.35 13.55 5.30
CA VAL A 4 11.38 13.01 4.35
C VAL A 4 11.78 13.31 2.90
N GLY A 5 12.22 14.54 2.63
CA GLY A 5 12.59 15.01 1.28
C GLY A 5 13.82 14.31 0.68
N SER A 6 14.64 13.67 1.51
CA SER A 6 15.76 12.83 1.04
C SER A 6 15.31 11.49 0.44
N TYR A 7 14.07 11.06 0.68
CA TYR A 7 13.55 9.76 0.21
C TYR A 7 12.35 9.88 -0.72
N PHE A 8 11.52 10.91 -0.53
CA PHE A 8 10.24 11.03 -1.20
C PHE A 8 10.04 12.41 -1.81
N ASP A 9 9.67 12.42 -3.08
CA ASP A 9 9.02 13.55 -3.71
C ASP A 9 7.53 13.57 -3.32
N LEU A 10 7.17 14.54 -2.48
CA LEU A 10 5.80 14.68 -1.97
C LEU A 10 4.86 15.42 -2.94
N THR A 11 5.35 15.97 -4.05
CA THR A 11 4.59 16.91 -4.90
C THR A 11 3.29 16.35 -5.46
N THR A 12 3.22 15.05 -5.69
CA THR A 12 2.05 14.37 -6.28
C THR A 12 1.30 13.48 -5.30
N PHE A 13 1.77 13.37 -4.06
CA PHE A 13 1.17 12.48 -3.08
C PHE A 13 0.05 13.21 -2.33
N ALA A 14 -1.19 12.73 -2.44
CA ALA A 14 -2.36 13.43 -1.87
C ALA A 14 -2.33 13.56 -0.34
N HIS A 15 -1.56 12.71 0.35
CA HIS A 15 -1.56 12.59 1.81
C HIS A 15 -0.28 13.15 2.45
N THR A 16 0.27 14.25 1.91
CA THR A 16 1.52 14.87 2.40
C THR A 16 1.49 15.27 3.88
N GLU A 17 0.30 15.57 4.42
CA GLU A 17 0.06 16.02 5.78
C GLU A 17 0.49 15.00 6.85
N ILE A 18 0.56 13.71 6.51
CA ILE A 18 1.07 12.66 7.40
C ILE A 18 2.55 12.89 7.77
N PHE A 19 3.28 13.64 6.94
CA PHE A 19 4.67 14.04 7.13
C PHE A 19 4.83 15.49 7.61
N SER A 20 3.73 16.17 7.99
CA SER A 20 3.83 17.53 8.53
C SER A 20 4.49 17.55 9.91
N GLY A 21 5.52 18.39 10.07
CA GLY A 21 6.25 18.54 11.33
C GLY A 21 7.05 17.31 11.75
N THR A 22 7.35 16.39 10.81
CA THR A 22 8.17 15.22 11.10
C THR A 22 9.67 15.55 11.05
N GLU A 23 10.44 14.87 11.89
CA GLU A 23 11.91 14.97 11.90
C GLU A 23 12.52 13.85 11.04
N TYR A 24 11.94 12.65 11.14
CA TYR A 24 12.42 11.45 10.49
C TYR A 24 11.40 10.90 9.49
N VAL A 25 11.90 10.24 8.45
CA VAL A 25 11.12 9.60 7.40
C VAL A 25 10.17 8.53 7.94
N TRP A 26 10.52 7.84 9.03
CA TRP A 26 9.65 6.86 9.69
C TRP A 26 8.56 7.49 10.57
N ASP A 27 8.60 8.79 10.85
CA ASP A 27 7.56 9.44 11.66
C ASP A 27 6.20 9.42 10.95
N GLY A 28 6.16 9.30 9.62
CA GLY A 28 4.92 9.01 8.88
C GLY A 28 4.22 7.75 9.40
N LEU A 29 4.96 6.71 9.81
CA LEU A 29 4.38 5.51 10.42
C LEU A 29 3.83 5.78 11.83
N LYS A 30 4.45 6.68 12.60
CA LYS A 30 3.92 7.08 13.92
C LYS A 30 2.60 7.83 13.78
N ASN A 31 2.51 8.68 12.76
CA ASN A 31 1.35 9.52 12.51
C ASN A 31 0.20 8.77 11.83
N LEU A 32 0.48 7.67 11.13
CA LEU A 32 -0.49 6.95 10.28
C LEU A 32 -1.80 6.61 10.97
N ARG A 33 -1.76 6.17 12.23
CA ARG A 33 -2.98 5.83 12.97
C ARG A 33 -3.88 7.03 13.17
N ALA A 34 -3.33 8.08 13.80
CA ALA A 34 -4.06 9.32 14.07
C ALA A 34 -4.57 9.96 12.77
N TYR A 35 -3.73 9.94 11.72
CA TYR A 35 -4.08 10.42 10.39
C TYR A 35 -5.30 9.69 9.82
N MET A 36 -5.26 8.35 9.77
CA MET A 36 -6.36 7.56 9.20
C MET A 36 -7.62 7.52 10.07
N ASP A 37 -7.48 7.64 11.39
CA ASP A 37 -8.63 7.73 12.30
C ASP A 37 -9.37 9.07 12.15
N GLY A 38 -8.67 10.15 11.78
CA GLY A 38 -9.26 11.44 11.43
C GLY A 38 -9.75 11.55 9.98
N TYR A 39 -9.35 10.63 9.10
CA TYR A 39 -9.74 10.64 7.69
C TYR A 39 -11.23 10.31 7.53
N THR A 40 -11.98 11.25 6.96
CA THR A 40 -13.45 11.17 6.83
C THR A 40 -13.84 11.01 5.37
N ALA A 41 -14.56 9.94 5.05
CA ALA A 41 -15.30 9.82 3.80
C ALA A 41 -16.60 9.02 4.01
N ALA A 42 -17.49 9.04 3.01
CA ALA A 42 -18.74 8.30 3.08
C ALA A 42 -18.44 6.79 3.20
N PRO A 43 -19.08 6.08 4.16
CA PRO A 43 -18.88 4.65 4.28
C PRO A 43 -19.47 3.92 3.07
N LEU A 44 -18.83 2.82 2.68
CA LEU A 44 -19.37 1.92 1.67
C LEU A 44 -20.62 1.22 2.20
N VAL A 45 -21.77 1.50 1.57
CA VAL A 45 -23.07 0.93 1.96
C VAL A 45 -23.79 0.40 0.72
N HIS A 46 -24.21 -0.86 0.78
CA HIS A 46 -25.04 -1.50 -0.24
C HIS A 46 -25.77 -2.72 0.37
N PRO A 47 -27.04 -3.02 0.02
CA PRO A 47 -27.76 -4.18 0.56
C PRO A 47 -27.07 -5.53 0.29
N GLY A 48 -26.30 -5.61 -0.81
CA GLY A 48 -25.48 -6.78 -1.15
C GLY A 48 -24.11 -6.84 -0.48
N LEU A 49 -23.74 -5.86 0.34
CA LEU A 49 -22.48 -5.81 1.08
C LEU A 49 -22.73 -6.16 2.56
N THR A 50 -22.34 -7.36 2.96
CA THR A 50 -22.31 -7.79 4.36
C THR A 50 -20.86 -7.92 4.81
N LEU A 51 -20.49 -7.22 5.90
CA LEU A 51 -19.12 -7.21 6.39
C LEU A 51 -18.65 -8.62 6.78
N GLY A 52 -17.44 -8.99 6.36
CA GLY A 52 -16.84 -10.30 6.62
C GLY A 52 -17.44 -11.45 5.80
N VAL A 53 -18.40 -11.17 4.91
CA VAL A 53 -18.96 -12.16 4.00
C VAL A 53 -18.46 -11.84 2.59
N PRO A 54 -17.97 -12.84 1.82
CA PRO A 54 -17.59 -12.62 0.43
C PRO A 54 -18.74 -12.04 -0.40
N LEU A 55 -18.44 -11.01 -1.20
CA LEU A 55 -19.42 -10.43 -2.13
C LEU A 55 -19.99 -11.51 -3.06
N ARG A 56 -21.31 -11.60 -3.16
CA ARG A 56 -21.97 -12.63 -3.99
C ARG A 56 -21.94 -12.32 -5.48
N GLN A 57 -21.74 -11.05 -5.83
CA GLN A 57 -21.67 -10.54 -7.19
C GLN A 57 -20.80 -9.28 -7.20
N PRO A 58 -20.30 -8.83 -8.37
CA PRO A 58 -19.56 -7.59 -8.45
C PRO A 58 -20.41 -6.39 -8.01
N LEU A 59 -19.78 -5.45 -7.31
CA LEU A 59 -20.33 -4.13 -7.03
C LEU A 59 -19.51 -3.08 -7.78
N VAL A 60 -20.19 -2.08 -8.33
CA VAL A 60 -19.56 -0.91 -8.94
C VAL A 60 -19.70 0.25 -7.98
N LEU A 61 -18.58 0.91 -7.68
CA LEU A 61 -18.56 2.18 -6.95
C LEU A 61 -18.38 3.31 -7.97
N HIS A 62 -19.36 4.21 -8.05
CA HIS A 62 -19.30 5.35 -8.96
C HIS A 62 -19.95 6.56 -8.29
N HIS A 63 -19.22 7.69 -8.24
CA HIS A 63 -19.63 8.92 -7.53
C HIS A 63 -20.08 8.67 -6.07
N GLY A 64 -19.37 7.80 -5.35
CA GLY A 64 -19.66 7.46 -3.95
C GLY A 64 -20.85 6.51 -3.75
N ILE A 65 -21.50 6.06 -4.82
CA ILE A 65 -22.64 5.15 -4.75
C ILE A 65 -22.19 3.76 -5.17
N LEU A 66 -22.45 2.77 -4.30
CA LEU A 66 -22.32 1.36 -4.65
C LEU A 66 -23.62 0.88 -5.32
N SER A 67 -23.47 0.19 -6.44
CA SER A 67 -24.57 -0.40 -7.19
C SER A 67 -24.18 -1.77 -7.76
N CYS A 68 -25.17 -2.53 -8.17
CA CYS A 68 -25.00 -3.72 -8.97
C CYS A 68 -26.08 -3.76 -10.05
N SER A 69 -25.71 -4.10 -11.27
CA SER A 69 -26.64 -4.25 -12.40
C SER A 69 -26.17 -5.38 -13.31
N ARG A 70 -27.13 -6.04 -13.96
CA ARG A 70 -26.84 -7.00 -15.04
C ARG A 70 -26.42 -6.31 -16.34
N GLU A 71 -26.67 -5.00 -16.44
CA GLU A 71 -26.29 -4.16 -17.58
C GLU A 71 -24.82 -3.71 -17.52
N TYR A 72 -24.10 -4.04 -16.44
CA TYR A 72 -22.69 -3.72 -16.34
C TYR A 72 -21.86 -4.68 -17.17
N GLU A 73 -21.04 -4.11 -18.04
CA GLU A 73 -20.01 -4.80 -18.79
C GLU A 73 -18.65 -4.33 -18.29
N PHE A 74 -17.73 -5.27 -18.11
CA PHE A 74 -16.42 -4.99 -17.54
C PHE A 74 -15.32 -5.30 -18.55
N ILE A 75 -14.38 -4.38 -18.69
CA ILE A 75 -13.05 -4.64 -19.25
C ILE A 75 -12.09 -4.56 -18.07
N LEU A 76 -11.69 -5.72 -17.56
CA LEU A 76 -10.83 -5.88 -16.39
C LEU A 76 -9.37 -6.01 -16.85
N ASP A 77 -8.73 -4.87 -17.09
CA ASP A 77 -7.30 -4.76 -17.46
C ASP A 77 -6.66 -3.67 -16.58
N ASP A 78 -5.34 -3.52 -16.67
CA ASP A 78 -4.45 -2.70 -15.84
C ASP A 78 -5.04 -1.32 -15.46
N PRO A 79 -5.56 -1.17 -14.21
CA PRO A 79 -6.15 0.08 -13.73
C PRO A 79 -5.16 1.23 -13.75
N GLY A 80 -3.90 0.97 -13.41
CA GLY A 80 -2.82 1.97 -13.39
C GLY A 80 -2.47 2.55 -14.77
N LYS A 81 -2.97 1.93 -15.84
CA LYS A 81 -2.88 2.42 -17.23
C LYS A 81 -4.22 2.92 -17.78
N GLY A 82 -5.24 3.09 -16.92
CA GLY A 82 -6.58 3.52 -17.31
C GLY A 82 -7.32 2.50 -18.18
N LYS A 83 -6.98 1.21 -18.05
CA LYS A 83 -7.57 0.14 -18.88
C LYS A 83 -8.74 -0.59 -18.22
N LEU A 84 -8.98 -0.37 -16.93
CA LEU A 84 -10.23 -0.73 -16.29
C LEU A 84 -11.37 0.09 -16.91
N LYS A 85 -12.39 -0.58 -17.45
CA LYS A 85 -13.58 0.09 -17.97
C LYS A 85 -14.83 -0.60 -17.45
N VAL A 86 -15.77 0.21 -17.01
CA VAL A 86 -17.14 -0.22 -16.69
C VAL A 86 -18.06 0.45 -17.69
N LEU A 87 -18.87 -0.33 -18.40
CA LEU A 87 -19.91 0.19 -19.27
C LEU A 87 -21.27 -0.15 -18.69
N GLN A 88 -22.24 0.76 -18.84
CA GLN A 88 -23.65 0.49 -18.58
C GLN A 88 -24.42 0.81 -19.85
N ASN A 89 -25.12 -0.18 -20.40
CA ASN A 89 -25.87 -0.03 -21.67
C ASN A 89 -24.98 0.55 -22.80
N GLY A 90 -23.73 0.08 -22.91
CA GLY A 90 -22.75 0.54 -23.88
C GLY A 90 -22.10 1.91 -23.58
N GLN A 91 -22.50 2.61 -22.51
CA GLN A 91 -21.91 3.89 -22.12
C GLN A 91 -20.82 3.71 -21.05
N LEU A 92 -19.64 4.30 -21.28
CA LEU A 92 -18.53 4.26 -20.33
C LEU A 92 -18.85 5.06 -19.06
N LEU A 93 -18.79 4.40 -17.90
CA LEU A 93 -18.81 5.03 -16.59
C LEU A 93 -17.37 5.41 -16.21
N ARG A 94 -16.99 6.67 -16.43
CA ARG A 94 -15.64 7.17 -16.15
C ARG A 94 -15.40 7.21 -14.64
N GLY A 95 -14.24 6.74 -14.20
CA GLY A 95 -13.89 6.71 -12.78
C GLY A 95 -14.60 5.62 -11.97
N ALA A 96 -15.41 4.77 -12.59
CA ALA A 96 -16.06 3.66 -11.90
C ALA A 96 -15.03 2.64 -11.39
N SER A 97 -15.13 2.32 -10.11
CA SER A 97 -14.34 1.29 -9.44
C SER A 97 -15.14 -0.01 -9.33
N VAL A 98 -14.45 -1.14 -9.35
CA VAL A 98 -15.08 -2.47 -9.35
C VAL A 98 -14.59 -3.28 -8.17
N LEU A 99 -15.53 -3.75 -7.35
CA LEU A 99 -15.29 -4.75 -6.32
C LEU A 99 -15.84 -6.08 -6.83
N MET A 100 -14.96 -6.99 -7.22
CA MET A 100 -15.34 -8.26 -7.81
C MET A 100 -16.01 -9.19 -6.77
N ALA A 101 -16.89 -10.06 -7.27
CA ALA A 101 -17.47 -11.14 -6.46
C ALA A 101 -16.35 -11.91 -5.74
N GLY A 102 -16.59 -12.27 -4.48
CA GLY A 102 -15.62 -12.96 -3.63
C GLY A 102 -14.67 -12.04 -2.85
N ALA A 103 -14.58 -10.75 -3.15
CA ALA A 103 -13.87 -9.81 -2.29
C ALA A 103 -14.57 -9.70 -0.92
N VAL A 104 -13.80 -9.48 0.15
CA VAL A 104 -14.29 -9.43 1.53
C VAL A 104 -13.85 -8.13 2.18
N LEU A 105 -14.81 -7.34 2.65
CA LEU A 105 -14.56 -6.12 3.42
C LEU A 105 -14.86 -6.36 4.91
N LEU A 106 -13.90 -6.04 5.77
CA LEU A 106 -13.97 -6.16 7.23
C LEU A 106 -13.94 -4.77 7.86
N GLY A 107 -15.07 -4.06 7.74
CA GLY A 107 -15.25 -2.71 8.28
C GLY A 107 -15.87 -1.76 7.26
N ARG A 108 -16.20 -0.55 7.73
CA ARG A 108 -16.79 0.52 6.91
C ARG A 108 -15.84 1.68 6.68
N ARG A 109 -14.75 1.80 7.44
CA ARG A 109 -13.68 2.80 7.21
C ARG A 109 -12.72 2.32 6.13
N ILE A 110 -13.26 1.92 4.98
CA ILE A 110 -12.52 1.49 3.80
C ILE A 110 -12.89 2.46 2.69
N TYR A 111 -11.88 3.17 2.19
CA TYR A 111 -12.00 4.20 1.19
C TYR A 111 -11.37 3.72 -0.10
N ILE A 112 -12.12 3.87 -1.20
CA ILE A 112 -11.75 3.40 -2.53
C ILE A 112 -11.91 4.59 -3.48
N GLY A 113 -10.81 4.97 -4.11
CA GLY A 113 -10.76 6.01 -5.13
C GLY A 113 -11.43 5.60 -6.44
N GLU A 114 -11.27 6.43 -7.47
CA GLU A 114 -11.83 6.22 -8.80
C GLU A 114 -11.00 5.23 -9.63
N GLY A 115 -11.67 4.39 -10.42
CA GLY A 115 -11.01 3.44 -11.31
C GLY A 115 -10.21 2.34 -10.59
N VAL A 116 -10.52 2.04 -9.34
CA VAL A 116 -9.89 0.97 -8.55
C VAL A 116 -10.49 -0.39 -8.92
N LEU A 117 -9.65 -1.41 -9.05
CA LEU A 117 -10.07 -2.80 -9.16
C LEU A 117 -9.71 -3.56 -7.88
N VAL A 118 -10.73 -4.08 -7.19
CA VAL A 118 -10.56 -5.07 -6.13
C VAL A 118 -10.97 -6.44 -6.67
N GLU A 119 -9.99 -7.31 -6.88
CA GLU A 119 -10.21 -8.65 -7.43
C GLU A 119 -10.82 -9.61 -6.40
N SER A 120 -11.37 -10.71 -6.92
CA SER A 120 -11.97 -11.78 -6.13
C SER A 120 -11.03 -12.31 -5.05
N GLY A 121 -11.54 -12.53 -3.84
CA GLY A 121 -10.76 -13.11 -2.74
C GLY A 121 -9.80 -12.15 -2.04
N ALA A 122 -9.68 -10.89 -2.47
CA ALA A 122 -9.02 -9.87 -1.68
C ALA A 122 -9.75 -9.67 -0.35
N LEU A 123 -9.00 -9.58 0.76
CA LEU A 123 -9.52 -9.35 2.10
C LEU A 123 -9.00 -8.01 2.62
N ILE A 124 -9.90 -7.05 2.85
CA ILE A 124 -9.54 -5.70 3.26
C ILE A 124 -10.14 -5.41 4.63
N LYS A 125 -9.29 -5.17 5.63
CA LYS A 125 -9.68 -4.71 6.97
C LYS A 125 -9.58 -3.21 7.09
N GLU A 126 -10.52 -2.63 7.83
CA GLU A 126 -10.45 -1.22 8.17
C GLU A 126 -9.37 -0.89 9.22
N PRO A 127 -8.89 0.37 9.27
CA PRO A 127 -9.07 1.39 8.25
C PRO A 127 -8.19 1.12 7.02
N ALA A 128 -8.67 1.43 5.82
CA ALA A 128 -7.87 1.35 4.60
C ALA A 128 -8.23 2.51 3.67
N ILE A 129 -7.21 3.14 3.08
CA ILE A 129 -7.36 4.14 2.02
C ILE A 129 -6.69 3.57 0.79
N ILE A 130 -7.42 3.50 -0.32
CA ILE A 130 -6.95 2.97 -1.60
C ILE A 130 -7.19 4.05 -2.65
N GLY A 131 -6.10 4.66 -3.12
CA GLY A 131 -6.10 5.75 -4.09
C GLY A 131 -6.50 5.32 -5.50
N ASP A 132 -6.63 6.30 -6.37
CA ASP A 132 -7.22 6.15 -7.70
C ASP A 132 -6.42 5.16 -8.55
N GLN A 133 -7.10 4.45 -9.45
CA GLN A 133 -6.47 3.56 -10.44
C GLN A 133 -5.58 2.47 -9.83
N THR A 134 -5.78 2.15 -8.54
CA THR A 134 -5.05 1.09 -7.84
C THR A 134 -5.68 -0.28 -8.10
N GLU A 135 -4.83 -1.30 -8.13
CA GLU A 135 -5.23 -2.69 -8.26
C GLU A 135 -4.96 -3.45 -6.96
N VAL A 136 -6.00 -4.03 -6.36
CA VAL A 136 -5.91 -4.96 -5.23
C VAL A 136 -6.23 -6.36 -5.73
N ARG A 137 -5.19 -7.16 -5.94
CA ARG A 137 -5.27 -8.44 -6.64
C ARG A 137 -5.80 -9.57 -5.77
N GLN A 138 -6.11 -10.69 -6.43
CA GLN A 138 -6.64 -11.89 -5.85
C GLN A 138 -5.81 -12.37 -4.65
N GLY A 139 -6.47 -12.53 -3.50
CA GLY A 139 -5.85 -13.01 -2.27
C GLY A 139 -4.99 -11.99 -1.53
N ALA A 140 -4.90 -10.74 -1.99
CA ALA A 140 -4.29 -9.66 -1.21
C ALA A 140 -4.96 -9.55 0.17
N TYR A 141 -4.17 -9.31 1.21
CA TYR A 141 -4.66 -9.17 2.57
C TYR A 141 -4.20 -7.86 3.20
N LEU A 142 -5.10 -6.87 3.27
CA LEU A 142 -4.85 -5.61 3.94
C LEU A 142 -5.38 -5.71 5.38
N ARG A 143 -4.49 -5.56 6.37
CA ARG A 143 -4.77 -5.83 7.79
C ARG A 143 -5.22 -4.61 8.60
N GLY A 144 -5.50 -3.50 7.92
CA GLY A 144 -5.85 -2.22 8.50
C GLY A 144 -4.65 -1.30 8.69
N TYR A 145 -4.95 -0.01 8.76
CA TYR A 145 -4.02 1.09 8.68
C TYR A 145 -3.14 1.01 7.41
N CYS A 146 -3.74 0.66 6.28
CA CYS A 146 -3.05 0.64 5.00
C CYS A 146 -3.44 1.91 4.22
N LEU A 147 -2.46 2.78 3.98
CA LEU A 147 -2.59 3.95 3.12
C LEU A 147 -1.94 3.62 1.79
N VAL A 148 -2.74 3.41 0.75
CA VAL A 148 -2.27 3.05 -0.59
C VAL A 148 -2.58 4.20 -1.52
N GLY A 149 -1.55 4.84 -2.09
CA GLY A 149 -1.69 5.94 -3.04
C GLY A 149 -2.25 5.52 -4.39
N ASP A 150 -2.10 6.38 -5.38
CA ASP A 150 -2.68 6.17 -6.71
C ASP A 150 -1.85 5.17 -7.53
N ARG A 151 -2.50 4.47 -8.47
CA ARG A 151 -1.87 3.57 -9.46
C ARG A 151 -0.98 2.50 -8.83
N CYS A 152 -1.26 2.15 -7.58
CA CYS A 152 -0.50 1.14 -6.86
C CYS A 152 -0.94 -0.27 -7.26
N VAL A 153 -0.11 -1.24 -6.91
CA VAL A 153 -0.47 -2.66 -6.99
C VAL A 153 -0.25 -3.30 -5.62
N VAL A 154 -1.36 -3.72 -4.98
CA VAL A 154 -1.30 -4.67 -3.87
C VAL A 154 -1.60 -6.05 -4.41
N GLY A 155 -0.53 -6.83 -4.50
CA GLY A 155 -0.46 -7.99 -5.36
C GLY A 155 -1.10 -9.27 -4.87
N HIS A 156 -1.03 -10.29 -5.72
CA HIS A 156 -1.52 -11.62 -5.40
C HIS A 156 -0.86 -12.11 -4.10
N THR A 157 -1.70 -12.57 -3.16
CA THR A 157 -1.30 -13.07 -1.83
C THR A 157 -0.29 -12.19 -1.10
N THR A 158 -0.34 -10.88 -1.36
CA THR A 158 0.49 -9.90 -0.67
C THR A 158 -0.23 -9.45 0.59
N GLU A 159 0.46 -9.55 1.72
CA GLU A 159 -0.04 -9.12 3.02
C GLU A 159 0.54 -7.74 3.36
N VAL A 160 -0.34 -6.79 3.65
CA VAL A 160 0.03 -5.42 4.03
C VAL A 160 -0.62 -5.08 5.37
N LYS A 161 0.16 -4.48 6.28
CA LYS A 161 -0.32 -4.02 7.57
C LYS A 161 0.38 -2.74 8.00
N HIS A 162 -0.38 -1.72 8.38
CA HIS A 162 0.20 -0.49 8.95
C HIS A 162 1.32 0.08 8.08
N SER A 163 1.01 0.33 6.81
CA SER A 163 2.01 0.68 5.80
C SER A 163 1.49 1.77 4.87
N ILE A 164 2.43 2.54 4.31
CA ILE A 164 2.18 3.65 3.39
C ILE A 164 2.77 3.30 2.03
N PHE A 165 1.98 3.40 0.98
CA PHE A 165 2.42 3.28 -0.40
C PHE A 165 2.23 4.64 -1.05
N PHE A 166 3.31 5.18 -1.60
CA PHE A 166 3.25 6.32 -2.49
C PHE A 166 2.77 5.88 -3.88
N ASN A 167 2.46 6.86 -4.72
CA ASN A 167 1.92 6.63 -6.04
C ASN A 167 2.79 5.67 -6.87
N ASP A 168 2.14 4.83 -7.66
CA ASP A 168 2.76 3.88 -8.56
C ASP A 168 3.63 2.79 -7.89
N ALA A 169 3.59 2.67 -6.55
CA ALA A 169 4.31 1.65 -5.82
C ALA A 169 3.68 0.26 -6.00
N LYS A 170 4.52 -0.78 -6.10
CA LYS A 170 4.10 -2.13 -6.47
C LYS A 170 4.65 -3.17 -5.52
N ALA A 171 3.75 -3.87 -4.83
CA ALA A 171 4.03 -5.11 -4.12
C ALA A 171 3.27 -6.24 -4.81
N GLY A 172 3.72 -6.63 -6.01
CA GLY A 172 2.89 -7.34 -6.99
C GLY A 172 2.59 -8.81 -6.70
N HIS A 173 3.44 -9.50 -5.92
CA HIS A 173 3.35 -10.95 -5.75
C HIS A 173 3.99 -11.44 -4.44
N PHE A 174 3.25 -12.23 -3.65
CA PHE A 174 3.74 -13.01 -2.52
C PHE A 174 4.57 -12.22 -1.48
N ALA A 175 4.26 -10.93 -1.27
CA ALA A 175 5.05 -10.07 -0.41
C ALA A 175 4.43 -9.92 1.00
N TYR A 176 5.27 -9.61 1.99
CA TYR A 176 4.82 -9.17 3.32
C TYR A 176 5.39 -7.81 3.68
N LEU A 177 4.51 -6.86 3.99
CA LEU A 177 4.84 -5.48 4.32
C LEU A 177 4.12 -5.04 5.60
N GLY A 178 4.80 -5.16 6.74
CA GLY A 178 4.33 -4.65 8.02
C GLY A 178 5.09 -3.41 8.45
N ASP A 179 4.41 -2.36 8.90
CA ASP A 179 5.04 -1.18 9.52
C ASP A 179 6.10 -0.55 8.59
N SER A 180 5.73 -0.29 7.33
CA SER A 180 6.69 0.03 6.24
C SER A 180 6.20 1.16 5.32
N ILE A 181 7.14 1.79 4.60
CA ILE A 181 6.83 2.81 3.58
C ILE A 181 7.45 2.41 2.24
N LEU A 182 6.65 2.41 1.18
CA LEU A 182 7.12 2.30 -0.20
C LEU A 182 6.99 3.64 -0.91
N GLY A 183 8.12 4.19 -1.37
CA GLY A 183 8.19 5.42 -2.14
C GLY A 183 7.60 5.29 -3.55
N ALA A 184 7.49 6.42 -4.23
CA ALA A 184 6.84 6.49 -5.53
C ALA A 184 7.58 5.61 -6.55
N HIS A 185 6.85 4.84 -7.34
CA HIS A 185 7.40 3.85 -8.29
C HIS A 185 8.32 2.77 -7.67
N ALA A 186 8.32 2.60 -6.33
CA ALA A 186 9.04 1.49 -5.73
C ALA A 186 8.43 0.15 -6.17
N ASN A 187 9.26 -0.86 -6.42
CA ASN A 187 8.79 -2.15 -6.92
C ASN A 187 9.41 -3.31 -6.16
N LEU A 188 8.57 -4.19 -5.62
CA LEU A 188 9.00 -5.37 -4.93
C LEU A 188 9.00 -6.59 -5.85
N GLY A 189 10.15 -7.22 -5.97
CA GLY A 189 10.28 -8.54 -6.57
C GLY A 189 9.42 -9.56 -5.84
N ALA A 190 8.92 -10.55 -6.58
CA ALA A 190 8.03 -11.56 -6.03
C ALA A 190 8.65 -12.25 -4.80
N GLY A 191 7.87 -12.40 -3.73
CA GLY A 191 8.34 -13.06 -2.52
C GLY A 191 9.15 -12.16 -1.57
N THR A 192 9.24 -10.85 -1.80
CA THR A 192 9.94 -9.91 -0.91
C THR A 192 9.29 -9.85 0.47
N LYS A 193 10.09 -9.89 1.54
CA LYS A 193 9.58 -9.86 2.93
C LYS A 193 10.27 -8.78 3.75
N PHE A 194 9.47 -7.93 4.38
CA PHE A 194 9.97 -6.95 5.34
C PHE A 194 9.79 -7.47 6.76
N ALA A 195 10.89 -7.91 7.39
CA ALA A 195 10.83 -8.26 8.81
C ALA A 195 10.63 -6.97 9.61
N ASN A 196 9.65 -6.94 10.52
CA ASN A 196 9.27 -5.74 11.26
C ASN A 196 9.46 -5.84 12.77
N LEU A 197 10.02 -6.94 13.28
CA LEU A 197 10.20 -7.16 14.71
C LEU A 197 11.59 -7.73 14.99
N ARG A 198 12.28 -7.17 15.98
CA ARG A 198 13.55 -7.72 16.50
C ARG A 198 13.29 -8.95 17.36
N PHE A 199 14.22 -9.89 17.33
CA PHE A 199 14.23 -11.01 18.28
C PHE A 199 14.36 -10.53 19.72
N LEU A 200 15.18 -9.50 19.95
CA LEU A 200 15.37 -8.91 21.28
C LEU A 200 14.31 -7.84 21.60
N GLY A 201 14.11 -7.60 22.90
CA GLY A 201 13.26 -6.53 23.42
C GLY A 201 13.69 -5.13 22.97
N GLY A 202 12.81 -4.14 23.18
CA GLY A 202 13.07 -2.73 22.89
C GLY A 202 12.66 -2.24 21.49
N ASN A 203 12.87 -0.95 21.26
CA ASN A 203 12.55 -0.30 20.00
C ASN A 203 13.51 -0.72 18.87
N ILE A 204 13.06 -0.56 17.64
CA ILE A 204 13.93 -0.68 16.47
C ILE A 204 14.88 0.52 16.46
N GLN A 205 16.17 0.26 16.27
CA GLN A 205 17.18 1.30 16.10
C GLN A 205 17.69 1.26 14.67
N VAL A 206 17.79 2.42 14.04
CA VAL A 206 18.35 2.58 12.69
C VAL A 206 19.82 2.91 12.84
N LYS A 207 20.69 2.10 12.24
CA LYS A 207 22.13 2.40 12.19
C LYS A 207 22.39 3.56 11.24
N SER A 208 23.12 4.56 11.71
CA SER A 208 23.61 5.69 10.92
C SER A 208 25.12 5.87 11.12
N PRO A 209 25.81 6.67 10.28
CA PRO A 209 27.23 7.00 10.47
C PRO A 209 27.52 7.65 11.82
N ASP A 210 26.59 8.43 12.36
CA ASP A 210 26.72 9.14 13.65
C ASP A 210 26.33 8.27 14.86
N GLY A 211 25.99 7.00 14.62
CA GLY A 211 25.56 6.04 15.63
C GLY A 211 24.11 5.57 15.45
N PRO A 212 23.62 4.68 16.32
CA PRO A 212 22.26 4.18 16.27
C PRO A 212 21.25 5.27 16.69
N VAL A 213 20.19 5.42 15.90
CA VAL A 213 19.05 6.32 16.21
C VAL A 213 17.87 5.47 16.68
N ASP A 214 17.32 5.77 17.86
CA ASP A 214 16.09 5.13 18.34
C ASP A 214 14.90 5.68 17.55
N THR A 215 14.16 4.78 16.89
CA THR A 215 12.98 5.17 16.12
C THR A 215 11.76 5.44 17.00
N GLY A 216 11.75 4.96 18.25
CA GLY A 216 10.56 4.95 19.10
C GLY A 216 9.52 3.90 18.71
N LEU A 217 9.80 3.06 17.71
CA LEU A 217 8.88 2.06 17.20
C LEU A 217 9.27 0.66 17.67
N ARG A 218 8.35 -0.06 18.33
CA ARG A 218 8.56 -1.48 18.67
C ARG A 218 8.52 -2.38 17.44
N LYS A 219 7.75 -1.99 16.42
CA LYS A 219 7.69 -2.64 15.11
C LYS A 219 7.98 -1.64 14.02
N PHE A 220 8.93 -1.97 13.16
CA PHE A 220 9.32 -1.17 12.02
C PHE A 220 9.95 -2.09 10.97
N GLY A 221 9.29 -2.20 9.82
CA GLY A 221 9.73 -3.00 8.69
C GLY A 221 10.83 -2.28 7.91
N ALA A 222 10.50 -1.79 6.73
CA ALA A 222 11.45 -1.07 5.90
C ALA A 222 10.87 0.21 5.27
N ILE A 223 11.77 1.09 4.87
CA ILE A 223 11.47 2.27 4.06
C ILE A 223 12.24 2.12 2.76
N LEU A 224 11.51 2.16 1.65
CA LEU A 224 12.09 2.22 0.32
C LEU A 224 11.82 3.61 -0.23
N GLY A 225 12.86 4.39 -0.51
CA GLY A 225 12.75 5.67 -1.20
C GLY A 225 12.21 5.51 -2.63
N ASP A 226 11.93 6.63 -3.26
CA ASP A 226 11.37 6.64 -4.62
C ASP A 226 12.20 5.82 -5.60
N ARG A 227 11.52 5.05 -6.44
CA ARG A 227 12.09 4.18 -7.49
C ARG A 227 13.03 3.09 -6.96
N ALA A 228 13.09 2.87 -5.64
CA ALA A 228 13.83 1.75 -5.09
C ALA A 228 13.19 0.42 -5.46
N GLN A 229 14.02 -0.59 -5.73
CA GLN A 229 13.57 -1.89 -6.20
C GLN A 229 14.14 -3.01 -5.36
N THR A 230 13.37 -4.08 -5.21
CA THR A 230 13.87 -5.33 -4.63
C THR A 230 13.78 -6.46 -5.64
N GLY A 231 14.76 -7.36 -5.60
CA GLY A 231 14.75 -8.58 -6.36
C GLY A 231 13.86 -9.65 -5.71
N CYS A 232 13.52 -10.68 -6.49
CA CYS A 232 12.70 -11.78 -6.01
C CYS A 232 13.30 -12.45 -4.76
N ASN A 233 12.43 -12.84 -3.83
CA ASN A 233 12.78 -13.50 -2.57
C ASN A 233 13.80 -12.76 -1.70
N SER A 234 13.96 -11.46 -1.91
CA SER A 234 14.77 -10.63 -1.02
C SER A 234 14.09 -10.40 0.33
N VAL A 235 14.90 -10.08 1.34
CA VAL A 235 14.44 -9.83 2.71
C VAL A 235 15.05 -8.53 3.21
N THR A 236 14.28 -7.74 3.97
CA THR A 236 14.85 -6.64 4.76
C THR A 236 14.79 -6.98 6.23
N ASN A 237 15.84 -6.60 6.96
CA ASN A 237 15.81 -6.62 8.42
C ASN A 237 14.96 -5.45 8.96
N PRO A 238 14.49 -5.52 10.22
CA PRO A 238 13.75 -4.42 10.83
C PRO A 238 14.56 -3.11 10.81
N GLY A 239 13.94 -2.02 10.37
CA GLY A 239 14.56 -0.70 10.27
C GLY A 239 15.55 -0.54 9.11
N THR A 240 15.46 -1.37 8.06
CA THR A 240 16.18 -1.11 6.81
C THR A 240 15.58 0.10 6.09
N ILE A 241 16.43 1.05 5.73
CA ILE A 241 16.03 2.25 4.98
C ILE A 241 16.87 2.32 3.71
N LEU A 242 16.23 2.16 2.55
CA LEU A 242 16.86 2.28 1.23
C LEU A 242 16.59 3.67 0.66
N GLY A 243 17.64 4.40 0.29
CA GLY A 243 17.51 5.66 -0.42
C GLY A 243 16.90 5.50 -1.82
N PRO A 244 16.50 6.60 -2.48
CA PRO A 244 15.93 6.57 -3.82
C PRO A 244 16.82 5.83 -4.81
N ASP A 245 16.22 5.20 -5.82
CA ASP A 245 16.89 4.48 -6.90
C ASP A 245 17.80 3.31 -6.44
N SER A 246 17.68 2.87 -5.19
CA SER A 246 18.45 1.73 -4.67
C SER A 246 17.89 0.39 -5.15
N ILE A 247 18.76 -0.61 -5.22
CA ILE A 247 18.41 -1.96 -5.65
C ILE A 247 18.87 -2.97 -4.59
N LEU A 248 17.92 -3.71 -4.03
CA LEU A 248 18.20 -4.91 -3.25
C LEU A 248 18.17 -6.13 -4.16
N MET A 249 19.28 -6.85 -4.29
CA MET A 249 19.38 -7.97 -5.24
C MET A 249 18.48 -9.16 -4.87
N PRO A 250 18.11 -10.02 -5.85
CA PRO A 250 17.35 -11.23 -5.59
C PRO A 250 18.04 -12.15 -4.58
N ASN A 251 17.25 -12.77 -3.69
CA ASN A 251 17.71 -13.66 -2.61
C ASN A 251 18.68 -13.00 -1.59
N THR A 252 18.83 -11.68 -1.61
CA THR A 252 19.67 -10.95 -0.64
C THR A 252 18.86 -10.52 0.57
N THR A 253 19.52 -10.52 1.74
CA THR A 253 18.99 -9.89 2.96
C THR A 253 19.65 -8.53 3.19
N ALA A 254 18.88 -7.46 3.13
CA ALA A 254 19.36 -6.13 3.47
C ALA A 254 19.61 -6.00 4.98
N PRO A 255 20.79 -5.51 5.42
CA PRO A 255 21.01 -5.24 6.83
C PRO A 255 20.16 -4.05 7.29
N SER A 256 19.85 -4.04 8.58
CA SER A 256 19.17 -2.91 9.24
C SER A 256 20.03 -1.66 9.17
N GLY A 257 19.38 -0.49 9.04
CA GLY A 257 20.03 0.80 8.97
C GLY A 257 19.91 1.48 7.62
N PHE A 258 20.65 2.59 7.49
CA PHE A 258 20.66 3.45 6.32
C PHE A 258 21.46 2.86 5.16
N HIS A 259 20.87 2.89 3.97
CA HIS A 259 21.52 2.68 2.69
C HIS A 259 21.29 3.92 1.82
N SER A 260 22.37 4.52 1.32
CA SER A 260 22.31 5.75 0.52
C SER A 260 21.54 5.56 -0.80
N ALA A 261 21.14 6.67 -1.43
CA ALA A 261 20.54 6.63 -2.76
C ALA A 261 21.44 5.88 -3.76
N LYS A 262 20.82 5.18 -4.72
CA LYS A 262 21.49 4.40 -5.78
C LYS A 262 22.40 3.28 -5.25
N SER A 263 22.21 2.84 -4.01
CA SER A 263 22.96 1.70 -3.48
C SER A 263 22.49 0.39 -4.09
N VAL A 264 23.44 -0.52 -4.36
CA VAL A 264 23.14 -1.91 -4.75
C VAL A 264 23.51 -2.81 -3.58
N ILE A 265 22.51 -3.39 -2.92
CA ILE A 265 22.70 -4.30 -1.79
C ILE A 265 22.72 -5.73 -2.32
N ARG A 266 23.78 -6.48 -2.01
CA ARG A 266 24.06 -7.84 -2.52
C ARG A 266 24.25 -8.82 -1.39
#